data_AF-A0A0Q8IHC4-F1
#
_entry.id   AF-A0A0Q8IHC4-F1
#
_cell.length_a   1.000
_cell.length_b   1.000
_cell.length_c   1.000
_cell.angle_alpha   90.00
_cell.angle_beta   90.00
_cell.angle_gamma   90.00
#
_symmetry.space_group_name_H-M   'P 1'
#
loop_
_entity.id
_entity.type
_entity.pdbx_description
1 polymer ?
#
loop_
_entity_poly.entity_id
_entity_poly.type
_entity_poly.pdbx_seq_one_letter_code
_entity_poly.pdbx_strand_id
1 'polypeptide(L)' 'MPQRPSNREMKALYHLGEDNVLGPDDFKDIGEKTFAGMLKKKWVEEAEPGKFRTTEKGRIIHDEEVYFTGRWKR' A
#
# COMPACT_ATOMS: atom_id res chain seq x y z
N MET A 1 -16.90 -7.80 -4.45
CA MET A 1 -16.15 -6.76 -5.17
C MET A 1 -14.76 -6.68 -4.55
N PRO A 2 -13.67 -6.67 -5.33
CA PRO A 2 -12.37 -6.32 -4.77
C PRO A 2 -12.52 -4.95 -4.10
N GLN A 3 -12.08 -4.86 -2.85
CA GLN A 3 -12.21 -3.63 -2.08
C GLN A 3 -11.23 -2.62 -2.68
N ARG A 4 -11.75 -1.63 -3.41
CA ARG A 4 -10.89 -0.64 -4.08
C ARG A 4 -10.02 0.10 -3.06
N PRO A 5 -8.70 0.20 -3.30
CA PRO A 5 -7.81 0.97 -2.46
C PRO A 5 -8.13 2.47 -2.59
N SER A 6 -8.02 3.19 -1.48
CA SER A 6 -8.07 4.66 -1.48
C SER A 6 -6.79 5.25 -2.09
N ASN A 7 -6.82 6.52 -2.50
CA ASN A 7 -5.64 7.20 -3.05
C ASN A 7 -4.42 7.16 -2.10
N ARG A 8 -4.64 7.20 -0.77
CA ARG A 8 -3.56 7.11 0.23
C ARG A 8 -2.99 5.70 0.30
N GLU A 9 -3.84 4.68 0.30
CA GLU A 9 -3.40 3.27 0.26
C GLU A 9 -2.62 2.98 -1.02
N MET A 10 -3.09 3.48 -2.17
CA MET A 10 -2.36 3.36 -3.44
C MET A 10 -0.99 4.01 -3.38
N LYS A 11 -0.90 5.22 -2.83
CA LYS A 11 0.37 5.92 -2.66
C LYS A 11 1.32 5.15 -1.74
N ALA A 12 0.82 4.62 -0.62
CA ALA A 12 1.63 3.81 0.28
C ALA A 12 2.14 2.54 -0.41
N LEU A 13 1.27 1.78 -1.08
CA LEU A 13 1.65 0.56 -1.81
C LEU A 13 2.70 0.83 -2.90
N TYR A 14 2.54 1.94 -3.64
CA TYR A 14 3.50 2.38 -4.66
C TYR A 14 4.90 2.61 -4.07
N HIS A 15 4.98 3.31 -2.93
CA HIS A 15 6.27 3.63 -2.30
C HIS A 15 6.90 2.45 -1.54
N LEU A 16 6.07 1.60 -0.94
CA LEU A 16 6.52 0.37 -0.30
C LEU A 16 7.11 -0.61 -1.32
N GLY A 17 6.56 -0.69 -2.54
CA GLY A 17 7.15 -1.47 -3.63
C GLY A 17 7.46 -2.93 -3.24
N GLU A 18 8.46 -3.54 -3.90
CA GLU A 18 8.88 -4.92 -3.59
C GLU A 18 9.84 -5.02 -2.40
N ASP A 19 10.66 -3.99 -2.16
CA ASP A 19 11.81 -4.05 -1.24
C ASP A 19 11.82 -2.96 -0.15
N ASN A 20 10.91 -1.98 -0.18
CA ASN A 20 10.95 -0.90 0.82
C ASN A 20 10.15 -1.27 2.07
N VAL A 21 10.72 -0.89 3.21
CA VAL A 21 10.10 -1.00 4.53
C VAL A 21 9.84 0.42 5.02
N LEU A 22 8.57 0.84 5.03
CA LEU A 22 8.17 2.20 5.37
C LEU A 22 7.08 2.20 6.45
N GLY A 23 7.15 3.17 7.34
CA GLY A 23 6.15 3.44 8.35
C GLY A 23 5.27 4.65 8.00
N PRO A 24 4.26 4.94 8.84
CA PRO A 24 3.42 6.13 8.70
C PRO A 24 4.21 7.44 8.70
N ASP A 25 5.28 7.52 9.49
CA ASP A 25 6.10 8.72 9.65
C ASP A 25 6.91 9.07 8.39
N ASP A 26 7.11 8.11 7.49
CA ASP A 26 7.78 8.32 6.19
C ASP A 26 6.89 9.09 5.19
N PHE A 27 5.63 9.36 5.54
CA PHE A 27 4.67 10.02 4.67
C PHE A 27 4.09 11.29 5.33
N LYS A 28 4.05 12.38 4.57
CA LYS A 28 3.47 13.65 5.02
C LYS A 28 1.94 13.60 5.20
N ASP A 29 1.27 12.72 4.44
CA ASP A 29 -0.19 12.68 4.28
C ASP A 29 -0.81 11.30 4.55
N ILE A 30 -0.01 10.32 4.98
CA ILE A 30 -0.45 8.96 5.31
C ILE A 30 -0.16 8.73 6.79
N GLY A 31 -1.18 8.36 7.56
CA GLY A 31 -1.03 8.11 9.00
C GLY A 31 -1.23 6.64 9.37
N GLU A 32 -1.04 6.34 10.65
CA GLU A 32 -1.18 4.99 11.23
C GLU A 32 -2.51 4.31 10.86
N LYS A 33 -3.61 5.07 10.79
CA LYS A 33 -4.93 4.54 10.42
C LYS A 33 -4.94 3.88 9.04
N THR A 34 -4.17 4.42 8.09
CA THR A 34 -4.08 3.86 6.74
C THR A 34 -3.31 2.55 6.76
N PHE A 35 -2.17 2.50 7.45
CA PHE A 35 -1.39 1.26 7.63
C PHE A 35 -2.14 0.19 8.41
N ALA A 36 -2.85 0.55 9.49
CA ALA A 36 -3.71 -0.37 10.22
C ALA A 36 -4.85 -0.93 9.34
N GLY A 37 -5.40 -0.12 8.43
CA GLY A 37 -6.37 -0.55 7.43
C GLY A 37 -5.78 -1.55 6.43
N MET A 38 -4.59 -1.25 5.90
CA MET A 38 -3.88 -2.13 4.96
C MET A 38 -3.44 -3.44 5.61
N LEU A 39 -3.02 -3.39 6.87
CA LEU A 39 -2.64 -4.56 7.67
C LEU A 39 -3.83 -5.50 7.88
N LYS A 40 -5.01 -4.96 8.26
CA LYS A 40 -6.26 -5.75 8.38
C LYS A 40 -6.65 -6.43 7.07
N LYS A 41 -6.39 -5.78 5.93
CA LYS A 41 -6.66 -6.32 4.58
C LYS A 41 -5.59 -7.31 4.09
N LYS A 42 -4.48 -7.45 4.84
CA LYS A 42 -3.28 -8.25 4.52
C LYS A 42 -2.56 -7.76 3.26
N TRP A 43 -2.59 -6.46 2.99
CA TRP A 43 -1.89 -5.84 1.86
C TRP A 43 -0.46 -5.44 2.21
N VAL A 44 -0.22 -5.19 3.49
CA VAL A 44 1.09 -4.96 4.06
C VAL A 44 1.27 -5.87 5.27
N GLU A 45 2.51 -6.13 5.65
CA GLU A 45 2.87 -6.85 6.85
C GLU A 45 3.94 -6.07 7.63
N GLU A 46 3.95 -6.22 8.96
CA GLU A 46 4.92 -5.55 9.81
C GLU A 46 6.27 -6.25 9.68
N ALA A 47 7.27 -5.50 9.22
CA ALA A 47 8.63 -6.00 9.02
C ALA A 47 9.56 -5.57 10.17
N GLU A 48 9.35 -4.35 10.68
CA GLU A 48 10.00 -3.79 11.87
C GLU A 48 8.92 -3.11 12.73
N PRO A 49 9.15 -2.91 14.03
CA PRO A 49 8.19 -2.19 14.87
C PRO A 49 7.83 -0.82 14.27
N GLY A 50 6.57 -0.66 13.87
CA GLY A 50 6.07 0.58 13.27
C GLY A 50 6.39 0.77 11.78
N LYS A 51 7.06 -0.19 11.12
CA LYS A 51 7.28 -0.18 9.67
C LYS A 51 6.74 -1.42 8.99
N PHE A 52 6.24 -1.21 7.78
CA PHE A 52 5.52 -2.22 7.03
C PHE A 52 6.22 -2.47 5.70
N ARG A 53 6.05 -3.67 5.16
CA ARG A 53 6.41 -4.03 3.79
C ARG A 53 5.18 -4.49 3.02
N THR A 54 5.18 -4.31 1.70
CA THR A 54 4.06 -4.76 0.86
C THR A 54 4.08 -6.29 0.71
N THR A 55 2.91 -6.92 0.88
CA THR A 55 2.74 -8.35 0.59
C THR A 55 2.46 -8.58 -0.89
N GLU A 56 2.59 -9.82 -1.37
CA GLU A 56 2.21 -10.18 -2.76
C GLU A 56 0.78 -9.73 -3.11
N LYS A 57 -0.16 -9.87 -2.16
CA LYS A 57 -1.53 -9.40 -2.32
C LYS A 57 -1.63 -7.89 -2.46
N GLY A 58 -0.81 -7.12 -1.73
CA GLY A 58 -0.75 -5.67 -1.85
C GLY A 58 -0.24 -5.22 -3.22
N ARG A 59 0.75 -5.93 -3.79
CA ARG A 59 1.28 -5.68 -5.14
C ARG A 59 0.20 -5.91 -6.20
N ILE A 60 -0.47 -7.06 -6.13
CA ILE A 60 -1.57 -7.39 -7.06
C ILE A 60 -2.66 -6.32 -7.02
N ILE A 61 -3.09 -5.88 -5.84
CA ILE A 61 -4.10 -4.83 -5.70
C ILE A 61 -3.65 -3.50 -6.29
N HIS A 62 -2.38 -3.12 -6.06
CA HIS A 62 -1.82 -1.92 -6.66
C HIS A 62 -1.82 -2.02 -8.20
N ASP A 63 -1.33 -3.12 -8.75
CA ASP A 63 -1.20 -3.30 -10.20
C ASP A 63 -2.56 -3.42 -10.89
N GLU A 64 -3.51 -4.13 -10.28
CA GLU A 64 -4.90 -4.20 -10.73
C GLU A 64 -5.55 -2.81 -10.75
N GLU A 65 -5.36 -1.99 -9.71
CA GLU A 65 -5.92 -0.64 -9.66
C GLU A 65 -5.23 0.30 -10.68
N VAL A 66 -3.90 0.21 -10.86
CA VAL A 66 -3.17 0.98 -11.87
C VAL A 66 -3.65 0.64 -13.28
N TYR A 67 -3.84 -0.65 -13.56
CA TYR A 67 -4.38 -1.15 -14.82
C TYR A 67 -5.84 -0.70 -15.01
N PHE A 68 -6.69 -0.88 -14.00
CA PHE A 68 -8.11 -0.56 -14.06
C PHE A 68 -8.38 0.95 -14.21
N THR A 69 -7.61 1.79 -13.52
CA THR A 69 -7.77 3.25 -13.55
C THR A 69 -7.09 3.92 -14.74
N GLY A 70 -6.40 3.17 -15.61
CA GLY A 70 -5.65 3.71 -16.73
C GLY A 70 -4.49 4.62 -16.30
N ARG A 71 -4.04 4.52 -15.05
CA ARG A 71 -2.86 5.24 -14.53
C ARG A 71 -1.56 4.64 -15.02
N TRP A 72 -1.61 3.51 -15.73
CA TRP A 72 -0.50 3.01 -16.55
C TRP A 72 -0.27 3.93 -17.75
N LYS A 73 0.27 5.12 -17.49
CA LYS A 73 0.92 5.91 -18.53
C LYS A 73 2.30 5.30 -18.74
N ARG A 74 2.50 4.72 -19.93
CA ARG A 74 3.82 4.44 -20.51
C ARG A 74 4.71 5.67 -20.45
#